data_AF-A0A2P1NNP0-F1
#
_entry.id   AF-A0A2P1NNP0-F1
#
_cell.length_a   1.000
_cell.length_b   1.000
_cell.length_c   1.000
_cell.angle_alpha   90.00
_cell.angle_beta   90.00
_cell.angle_gamma   90.00
#
_symmetry.space_group_name_H-M   'P 1'
#
loop_
_entity.id
_entity.type
_entity.pdbx_description
1 polymer ?
#
loop_
_entity_poly.entity_id
_entity_poly.type
_entity_poly.pdbx_seq_one_letter_code
_entity_poly.pdbx_strand_id
1 'polypeptide(L)'
;MKNVTITVDDPVLEWARIEAARRGSSVSRMVGDFLGEMQRREDAYERAYLAWRTDERSWRSRRQGAALPAVCGFGRTRVEGEAAGDALLERTLAQPVFVDTAVLLAAEDGCDAPLHDQVRTALDLLWRERAGRISSLVLAEFYETATCRATPPMPLGDARAAIRRYNAWTPWQVDAATLETAWAVEARHQLAWGDCLSVAAAQHSGCASLLSLSLPHGGLFGGVEVLHPQRCVFTQPA
;
A
#
# COMPACT_ATOMS: atom_id res chain seq x y z
N MET A 1 0.83 6.57 -40.11
CA MET A 1 0.42 7.32 -38.89
C MET A 1 -1.06 7.05 -38.65
N LYS A 2 -1.47 6.90 -37.38
CA LYS A 2 -2.89 6.76 -37.00
C LYS A 2 -3.36 8.10 -36.44
N ASN A 3 -4.56 8.54 -36.83
CA ASN A 3 -5.13 9.83 -36.40
C ASN A 3 -6.20 9.58 -35.32
N VAL A 4 -6.23 10.45 -34.31
CA VAL A 4 -7.27 10.49 -33.26
C VAL A 4 -7.94 11.86 -33.33
N THR A 5 -9.27 11.87 -33.34
CA THR A 5 -10.06 13.11 -33.27
C THR A 5 -10.52 13.29 -31.83
N ILE A 6 -10.25 14.46 -31.25
CA ILE A 6 -10.63 14.82 -29.88
C ILE A 6 -11.57 16.02 -29.91
N THR A 7 -12.59 16.00 -29.06
CA THR A 7 -13.52 17.13 -28.87
C THR A 7 -13.17 17.79 -27.55
N VAL A 8 -12.94 19.10 -27.57
CA VAL A 8 -12.59 19.92 -26.40
C VAL A 8 -13.26 21.29 -26.57
N ASP A 9 -13.52 21.97 -25.46
CA ASP A 9 -14.07 23.32 -25.49
C ASP A 9 -13.07 24.30 -26.12
N ASP A 10 -13.56 25.29 -26.85
CA ASP A 10 -12.75 26.34 -27.49
C ASP A 10 -11.71 27.00 -26.56
N PRO A 11 -12.04 27.42 -25.32
CA PRO A 11 -11.04 28.01 -24.41
C PRO A 11 -9.93 27.01 -24.02
N VAL A 12 -10.25 25.71 -23.94
CA VAL A 12 -9.26 24.66 -23.62
C VAL A 12 -8.33 24.45 -24.82
N LEU A 13 -8.87 24.49 -26.04
CA LEU A 13 -8.07 24.36 -27.26
C LEU A 13 -7.13 25.56 -27.46
N GLU A 14 -7.61 26.77 -27.19
CA GLU A 14 -6.78 27.98 -27.24
C GLU A 14 -5.65 27.91 -26.22
N TRP A 15 -5.96 27.58 -24.96
CA TRP A 15 -4.95 27.38 -23.92
C TRP A 15 -3.92 26.32 -24.34
N ALA A 16 -4.35 25.17 -24.84
CA ALA A 16 -3.46 24.08 -25.24
C ALA A 16 -2.50 24.49 -26.36
N ARG A 17 -2.96 25.29 -27.33
CA ARG A 17 -2.11 25.83 -28.41
C ARG A 17 -1.05 26.78 -27.89
N ILE A 18 -1.44 27.71 -27.01
CA ILE A 18 -0.51 28.65 -26.36
C ILE A 18 0.53 27.88 -25.54
N GLU A 19 0.09 26.91 -24.76
CA GLU A 19 0.97 26.10 -23.92
C GLU A 19 1.93 25.24 -24.74
N ALA A 20 1.46 24.64 -25.84
CA ALA A 20 2.31 23.90 -26.76
C ALA A 20 3.40 24.81 -27.38
N ALA A 21 3.04 26.01 -27.81
CA ALA A 21 3.99 26.98 -28.35
C ALA A 21 5.04 27.41 -27.30
N ARG A 22 4.62 27.68 -26.06
CA ARG A 22 5.52 28.00 -24.95
C ARG A 22 6.55 26.90 -24.69
N ARG A 23 6.16 25.63 -24.84
CA ARG A 23 7.03 24.46 -24.67
C ARG A 23 7.81 24.08 -25.93
N GLY A 24 7.69 24.84 -27.03
CA GLY A 24 8.31 24.49 -28.31
C GLY A 24 7.78 23.17 -28.91
N SER A 25 6.53 22.81 -28.60
CA SER A 25 5.90 21.55 -29.01
C SER A 25 4.61 21.82 -29.80
N SER A 26 3.88 20.75 -30.14
CA SER A 26 2.54 20.84 -30.73
C SER A 26 1.51 20.19 -29.79
N VAL A 27 0.25 20.60 -29.90
CA VAL A 27 -0.86 20.00 -29.12
C VAL A 27 -0.92 18.49 -29.34
N SER A 28 -0.78 18.03 -30.59
CA SER A 28 -0.76 16.61 -30.92
C SER A 28 0.39 15.85 -30.26
N ARG A 29 1.60 16.44 -30.18
CA ARG A 29 2.73 15.81 -29.51
C ARG A 29 2.52 15.76 -28.00
N MET A 30 2.05 16.85 -27.39
CA MET A 30 1.75 16.90 -25.95
C MET A 30 0.70 15.84 -25.54
N VAL A 31 -0.39 15.73 -26.32
CA VAL A 31 -1.41 14.69 -26.09
C VAL A 31 -0.83 13.29 -26.31
N GLY A 32 -0.02 13.09 -27.35
CA GLY A 32 0.64 11.82 -27.61
C GLY A 32 1.60 11.39 -26.49
N ASP A 33 2.39 12.32 -25.96
CA ASP A 33 3.33 12.06 -24.86
C ASP A 33 2.58 11.73 -23.57
N PHE A 34 1.51 12.48 -23.27
CA PHE A 34 0.65 12.23 -22.12
C PHE A 34 -0.05 10.87 -22.20
N LEU A 35 -0.65 10.52 -23.35
CA LEU A 35 -1.27 9.21 -23.55
C LEU A 35 -0.22 8.09 -23.48
N GLY A 36 0.98 8.32 -24.01
CA GLY A 36 2.09 7.37 -23.91
C GLY A 36 2.57 7.17 -22.47
N GLU A 37 2.56 8.23 -21.65
CA GLU A 37 2.86 8.15 -20.23
C GLU A 37 1.78 7.40 -19.46
N MET A 38 0.50 7.72 -19.70
CA MET A 38 -0.64 6.99 -19.13
C MET A 38 -0.56 5.50 -19.46
N GLN A 39 -0.35 5.15 -20.74
CA GLN A 39 -0.21 3.76 -21.17
C GLN A 39 0.95 3.07 -20.44
N ARG A 40 2.14 3.68 -20.40
CA ARG A 40 3.29 3.08 -19.70
C ARG A 40 3.02 2.86 -18.21
N ARG A 41 2.28 3.75 -17.56
CA ARG A 41 1.90 3.60 -16.15
C ARG A 41 0.93 2.44 -15.94
N GLU A 42 -0.07 2.32 -16.80
CA GLU A 42 -1.01 1.18 -16.77
C GLU A 42 -0.27 -0.15 -17.00
N ASP A 43 0.55 -0.23 -18.05
CA ASP A 43 1.35 -1.42 -18.37
C ASP A 43 2.35 -1.76 -17.25
N ALA A 44 2.91 -0.76 -16.56
CA ALA A 44 3.79 -0.98 -15.42
C ALA A 44 3.04 -1.56 -14.23
N TYR A 45 1.82 -1.08 -13.96
CA TYR A 45 0.96 -1.62 -12.90
C TYR A 45 0.60 -3.08 -13.17
N GLU A 46 0.13 -3.38 -14.39
CA GLU A 46 -0.29 -4.75 -14.74
C GLU A 46 0.87 -5.74 -14.70
N ARG A 47 2.06 -5.35 -15.18
CA ARG A 47 3.28 -6.17 -15.04
C ARG A 47 3.66 -6.38 -13.58
N ALA A 48 3.56 -5.35 -12.75
CA ALA A 48 3.86 -5.47 -11.32
C ALA A 48 2.88 -6.39 -10.60
N TYR A 49 1.58 -6.29 -10.93
CA TYR A 49 0.55 -7.17 -10.38
C TYR A 49 0.76 -8.63 -10.81
N LEU A 50 0.99 -8.89 -12.10
CA LEU A 50 1.28 -10.25 -12.58
C LEU A 50 2.52 -10.82 -11.90
N ALA A 51 3.61 -10.04 -11.85
CA ALA A 51 4.81 -10.44 -11.14
C ALA A 51 4.57 -10.69 -9.65
N TRP A 52 3.72 -9.90 -8.99
CA TRP A 52 3.38 -10.10 -7.57
C TRP A 52 2.55 -11.37 -7.36
N ARG A 53 1.58 -11.62 -8.25
CA ARG A 53 0.65 -12.75 -8.15
C ARG A 53 1.36 -14.07 -8.40
N THR A 54 2.26 -14.13 -9.38
CA THR A 54 2.96 -15.37 -9.80
C THR A 54 4.30 -15.59 -9.10
N ASP A 55 4.71 -14.71 -8.19
CA ASP A 55 5.98 -14.83 -7.48
C ASP A 55 6.01 -16.05 -6.54
N GLU A 56 7.06 -16.86 -6.68
CA GLU A 56 7.30 -18.06 -5.88
C GLU A 56 7.95 -17.69 -4.53
N ARG A 57 7.11 -17.47 -3.52
CA ARG A 57 7.55 -17.08 -2.18
C ARG A 57 8.01 -18.30 -1.38
N SER A 58 9.31 -18.51 -1.35
CA SER A 58 9.94 -19.63 -0.64
C SER A 58 10.49 -19.24 0.74
N TRP A 59 10.57 -17.95 1.04
CA TRP A 59 11.10 -17.45 2.30
C TRP A 59 10.18 -17.80 3.49
N ARG A 60 10.80 -18.32 4.56
CA ARG A 60 10.12 -18.61 5.83
C ARG A 60 11.02 -18.15 6.96
N SER A 61 10.55 -17.18 7.73
CA SER A 61 11.22 -16.80 8.95
C SER A 61 10.95 -17.84 10.05
N ARG A 62 11.72 -17.77 11.14
CA ARG A 62 11.54 -18.54 12.36
C ARG A 62 10.80 -17.63 13.33
N ARG A 63 9.62 -18.05 13.77
CA ARG A 63 8.93 -17.32 14.84
C ARG A 63 9.71 -17.41 16.15
N GLN A 64 9.92 -16.27 16.80
CA GLN A 64 10.30 -16.20 18.20
C GLN A 64 9.01 -16.09 19.03
N GLY A 65 8.36 -17.23 19.29
CA GLY A 65 7.07 -17.28 20.02
C GLY A 65 5.84 -17.16 19.12
N ALA A 66 4.69 -16.78 19.69
CA ALA A 66 3.43 -16.64 18.94
C ALA A 66 3.33 -15.32 18.13
N ALA A 67 4.26 -14.39 18.32
CA ALA A 67 4.23 -13.06 17.71
C ALA A 67 5.04 -12.99 16.40
N LEU A 68 4.58 -12.14 15.48
CA LEU A 68 5.33 -11.75 14.27
C LEU A 68 6.66 -11.08 14.65
N PRO A 69 7.70 -11.13 13.79
CA PRO A 69 8.91 -10.35 14.03
C PRO A 69 8.53 -8.88 14.23
N ALA A 70 9.01 -8.27 15.32
CA ALA A 70 8.76 -6.87 15.58
C ALA A 70 9.28 -6.04 14.39
N VAL A 71 8.38 -5.28 13.78
CA VAL A 71 8.72 -4.37 12.68
C VAL A 71 9.82 -3.43 13.17
N CYS A 72 10.89 -3.33 12.39
CA CYS A 72 12.01 -2.42 12.64
C CYS A 72 11.65 -1.01 12.18
N GLY A 73 12.21 -0.01 12.88
CA GLY A 73 11.91 1.41 12.64
C GLY A 73 10.81 1.94 13.56
N PHE A 74 10.96 3.22 13.94
CA PHE A 74 10.05 4.14 14.64
C PHE A 74 9.16 3.62 15.80
N GLY A 75 9.33 2.39 16.28
CA GLY A 75 8.52 1.76 17.32
C GLY A 75 7.10 1.44 16.85
N ARG A 76 6.62 0.22 17.12
CA ARG A 76 5.23 -0.19 16.89
C ARG A 76 4.55 -0.52 18.21
N THR A 77 3.27 -0.22 18.30
CA THR A 77 2.40 -0.56 19.42
C THR A 77 2.32 -2.07 19.45
N ARG A 78 2.66 -2.69 20.58
CA ARG A 78 2.45 -4.12 20.75
C ARG A 78 1.02 -4.33 21.21
N VAL A 79 0.25 -5.04 20.41
CA VAL A 79 -1.02 -5.61 20.86
C VAL A 79 -0.72 -6.98 21.48
N GLU A 80 -1.05 -7.13 22.75
CA GLU A 80 -1.07 -8.44 23.40
C GLU A 80 -2.26 -9.22 22.84
N GLY A 81 -2.03 -10.50 22.51
CA GLY A 81 -2.87 -11.31 21.62
C GLY A 81 -4.37 -11.11 21.79
N GLU A 82 -5.01 -10.53 20.77
CA GLU A 82 -6.47 -10.49 20.67
C GLU A 82 -6.98 -11.89 20.31
N ALA A 83 -7.78 -12.47 21.20
CA ALA A 83 -8.40 -13.77 21.02
C ALA A 83 -9.22 -13.81 19.73
N ALA A 84 -9.09 -14.88 18.94
CA ALA A 84 -9.88 -15.18 17.75
C ALA A 84 -11.40 -15.12 18.01
N GLY A 85 -12.05 -13.94 17.98
CA GLY A 85 -13.49 -13.83 17.72
C GLY A 85 -13.94 -14.59 16.46
N ASP A 86 -15.05 -15.30 16.56
CA ASP A 86 -15.41 -16.41 15.67
C ASP A 86 -15.98 -16.00 14.29
N ALA A 87 -16.32 -14.73 14.06
CA ALA A 87 -17.00 -14.29 12.82
C ALA A 87 -16.14 -13.35 11.97
N LEU A 88 -16.01 -13.67 10.68
CA LEU A 88 -15.40 -12.79 9.68
C LEU A 88 -16.38 -11.68 9.29
N LEU A 89 -15.93 -10.43 9.34
CA LEU A 89 -16.69 -9.26 8.90
C LEU A 89 -16.47 -9.01 7.41
N GLU A 90 -17.54 -8.97 6.64
CA GLU A 90 -17.46 -8.57 5.23
C GLU A 90 -17.22 -7.05 5.12
N ARG A 91 -16.28 -6.66 4.26
CA ARG A 91 -15.90 -5.27 4.00
C ARG A 91 -15.91 -5.00 2.50
N THR A 92 -16.91 -4.28 2.02
CA THR A 92 -16.97 -3.84 0.63
C THR A 92 -15.92 -2.76 0.37
N LEU A 93 -15.13 -2.92 -0.69
CA LEU A 93 -14.10 -1.96 -1.09
C LEU A 93 -14.71 -0.71 -1.74
N ALA A 94 -15.23 0.20 -0.91
CA ALA A 94 -15.75 1.50 -1.35
C ALA A 94 -14.67 2.60 -1.42
N GLN A 95 -13.56 2.42 -0.70
CA GLN A 95 -12.44 3.36 -0.60
C GLN A 95 -11.11 2.60 -0.63
N PRO A 96 -10.00 3.26 -0.99
CA PRO A 96 -8.69 2.62 -0.93
C PRO A 96 -8.35 2.20 0.50
N VAL A 97 -7.59 1.12 0.63
CA VAL A 97 -7.14 0.55 1.90
C VAL A 97 -5.63 0.73 2.02
N PHE A 98 -5.19 1.35 3.11
CA PHE A 98 -3.77 1.46 3.41
C PHE A 98 -3.25 0.14 3.97
N VAL A 99 -2.08 -0.30 3.56
CA VAL A 99 -1.48 -1.57 3.97
C VAL A 99 -0.23 -1.31 4.80
N ASP A 100 -0.20 -1.86 6.01
CA ASP A 100 0.91 -1.70 6.94
C ASP A 100 2.09 -2.65 6.66
N THR A 101 3.26 -2.32 7.20
CA THR A 101 4.51 -3.09 7.05
C THR A 101 4.36 -4.55 7.48
N ALA A 102 3.67 -4.80 8.60
CA ALA A 102 3.46 -6.16 9.11
C ALA A 102 2.67 -7.04 8.12
N VAL A 103 1.73 -6.45 7.38
CA VAL A 103 0.94 -7.16 6.37
C VAL A 103 1.83 -7.51 5.17
N LEU A 104 2.68 -6.59 4.72
CA LEU A 104 3.64 -6.89 3.64
C LEU A 104 4.62 -8.00 4.02
N LEU A 105 5.07 -8.01 5.28
CA LEU A 105 5.92 -9.10 5.79
C LEU A 105 5.18 -10.44 5.80
N ALA A 106 3.94 -10.48 6.30
CA ALA A 106 3.13 -11.69 6.31
C ALA A 106 2.79 -12.20 4.89
N ALA A 107 2.70 -11.30 3.90
CA ALA A 107 2.49 -11.65 2.50
C ALA A 107 3.70 -12.35 1.86
N GLU A 108 4.91 -12.16 2.40
CA GLU A 108 6.15 -12.74 1.92
C GLU A 108 6.65 -13.91 2.79
N ASP A 109 6.32 -13.92 4.08
CA ASP A 109 6.75 -14.94 5.04
C ASP A 109 5.79 -16.13 5.09
N GLY A 110 6.25 -17.28 4.61
CA GLY A 110 5.50 -18.53 4.66
C GLY A 110 5.52 -19.26 6.02
N CYS A 111 6.06 -18.68 7.09
CA CYS A 111 6.09 -19.36 8.40
C CYS A 111 4.70 -19.59 9.02
N ASP A 112 3.74 -18.70 8.73
CA ASP A 112 2.34 -18.81 9.15
C ASP A 112 1.44 -19.01 7.94
N ALA A 113 1.24 -20.26 7.49
CA ALA A 113 0.47 -20.52 6.27
C ALA A 113 -0.98 -19.97 6.34
N PRO A 114 -1.77 -20.16 7.42
CA PRO A 114 -3.10 -19.57 7.51
C PRO A 114 -3.13 -18.04 7.39
N LEU A 115 -2.23 -17.34 8.09
CA LEU A 115 -2.14 -15.89 8.03
C LEU A 115 -1.65 -15.42 6.66
N HIS A 116 -0.63 -16.09 6.12
CA HIS A 116 -0.06 -15.81 4.80
C HIS A 116 -1.12 -15.91 3.71
N ASP A 117 -1.92 -16.98 3.71
CA ASP A 117 -2.97 -17.20 2.73
C ASP A 117 -4.05 -16.12 2.82
N GLN A 118 -4.51 -15.78 4.04
CA GLN A 118 -5.52 -14.73 4.25
C GLN A 118 -5.02 -13.34 3.83
N VAL A 119 -3.78 -12.99 4.18
CA VAL A 119 -3.14 -11.75 3.75
C VAL A 119 -3.03 -11.71 2.23
N ARG A 120 -2.59 -12.80 1.60
CA ARG A 120 -2.48 -12.88 0.13
C ARG A 120 -3.83 -12.72 -0.55
N THR A 121 -4.89 -13.35 -0.05
CA THR A 121 -6.24 -13.19 -0.60
C THR A 121 -6.69 -11.73 -0.52
N ALA A 122 -6.48 -11.07 0.62
CA ALA A 122 -6.80 -9.65 0.78
C ALA A 122 -6.01 -8.77 -0.21
N LEU A 123 -4.69 -8.97 -0.31
CA LEU A 123 -3.84 -8.18 -1.19
C LEU A 123 -4.14 -8.43 -2.67
N ASP A 124 -4.48 -9.66 -3.08
CA ASP A 124 -4.87 -9.98 -4.46
C ASP A 124 -6.07 -9.13 -4.89
N LEU A 125 -7.09 -9.02 -4.01
CA LEU A 125 -8.22 -8.16 -4.29
C LEU A 125 -7.83 -6.68 -4.34
N LEU A 126 -6.99 -6.19 -3.42
CA LEU A 126 -6.52 -4.80 -3.44
C LEU A 126 -5.72 -4.46 -4.70
N TRP A 127 -4.96 -5.41 -5.24
CA TRP A 127 -4.28 -5.27 -6.53
C TRP A 127 -5.27 -5.23 -7.70
N ARG A 128 -6.23 -6.16 -7.73
CA ARG A 128 -7.23 -6.23 -8.80
C ARG A 128 -8.09 -4.98 -8.87
N GLU A 129 -8.54 -4.50 -7.72
CA GLU A 129 -9.38 -3.31 -7.58
C GLU A 129 -8.59 -1.99 -7.57
N ARG A 130 -7.25 -2.05 -7.68
CA ARG A 130 -6.36 -0.87 -7.57
C ARG A 130 -6.59 -0.03 -6.31
N ALA A 131 -7.04 -0.70 -5.24
CA ALA A 131 -7.44 -0.10 -3.98
C ALA A 131 -6.33 -0.09 -2.92
N GLY A 132 -5.22 -0.79 -3.14
CA GLY A 132 -4.09 -0.79 -2.21
C GLY A 132 -3.33 0.55 -2.17
N ARG A 133 -3.00 1.01 -0.96
CA ARG A 133 -2.10 2.16 -0.71
C ARG A 133 -1.06 1.79 0.33
N ILE A 134 0.12 2.39 0.22
CA ILE A 134 1.26 2.22 1.15
C ILE A 134 2.05 3.53 1.20
N SER A 135 3.01 3.65 2.11
CA SER A 135 3.98 4.76 2.12
C SER A 135 5.40 4.30 1.82
N SER A 136 6.28 5.25 1.49
CA SER A 136 7.71 4.98 1.36
C SER A 136 8.34 4.50 2.67
N LEU A 137 7.79 4.91 3.82
CA LEU A 137 8.20 4.44 5.13
C LEU A 137 7.90 2.94 5.30
N VAL A 138 6.68 2.52 4.94
CA VAL A 138 6.28 1.10 4.99
C VAL A 138 7.25 0.21 4.22
N LEU A 139 7.72 0.66 3.06
CA LEU A 139 8.70 -0.08 2.25
C LEU A 139 10.10 -0.11 2.88
N ALA A 140 10.53 0.99 3.51
CA ALA A 140 11.81 1.06 4.19
C ALA A 140 11.86 0.14 5.41
N GLU A 141 10.80 0.17 6.23
CA GLU A 141 10.67 -0.72 7.39
C GLU A 141 10.53 -2.19 6.98
N PHE A 142 9.79 -2.48 5.90
CA PHE A 142 9.72 -3.82 5.32
C PHE A 142 11.12 -4.34 4.98
N TYR A 143 11.91 -3.55 4.24
CA TYR A 143 13.26 -3.95 3.84
C TYR A 143 14.13 -4.27 5.05
N GLU A 144 14.24 -3.34 5.99
CA GLU A 144 15.10 -3.53 7.16
C GLU A 144 14.64 -4.71 8.01
N THR A 145 13.33 -4.86 8.23
CA THR A 145 12.78 -5.97 9.02
C THR A 145 13.08 -7.31 8.36
N ALA A 146 12.79 -7.44 7.06
CA ALA A 146 12.96 -8.67 6.31
C ALA A 146 14.44 -9.08 6.21
N THR A 147 15.35 -8.13 5.97
CA THR A 147 16.76 -8.44 5.71
C THR A 147 17.66 -8.43 6.93
N CYS A 148 17.29 -7.72 8.01
CA CYS A 148 18.17 -7.52 9.16
C CYS A 148 17.62 -8.11 10.48
N ARG A 149 16.30 -8.20 10.64
CA ARG A 149 15.68 -8.62 11.92
C ARG A 149 15.07 -10.01 11.87
N ALA A 150 14.54 -10.41 10.72
CA ALA A 150 14.00 -11.75 10.54
C ALA A 150 15.13 -12.80 10.53
N THR A 151 14.79 -14.01 10.99
CA THR A 151 15.76 -15.13 11.10
C THR A 151 15.14 -16.39 10.50
N PRO A 152 15.68 -17.01 9.44
CA PRO A 152 16.75 -16.46 8.60
C PRO A 152 16.29 -15.17 7.90
N PRO A 153 17.21 -14.24 7.61
CA PRO A 153 16.90 -13.04 6.86
C PRO A 153 16.42 -13.40 5.44
N MET A 154 15.52 -12.58 4.90
CA MET A 154 15.10 -12.68 3.51
C MET A 154 16.29 -12.43 2.57
N PRO A 155 16.45 -13.21 1.49
CA PRO A 155 17.43 -12.89 0.46
C PRO A 155 17.23 -11.47 -0.09
N LEU A 156 18.31 -10.71 -0.24
CA LEU A 156 18.24 -9.29 -0.66
C LEU A 156 17.58 -9.11 -2.04
N GLY A 157 17.74 -10.10 -2.92
CA GLY A 157 17.11 -10.12 -4.24
C GLY A 157 15.58 -10.12 -4.14
N ASP A 158 15.05 -10.97 -3.27
CA ASP A 158 13.61 -11.13 -3.05
C ASP A 158 13.02 -9.88 -2.40
N ALA A 159 13.69 -9.32 -1.38
CA ALA A 159 13.28 -8.08 -0.73
C ALA A 159 13.19 -6.91 -1.73
N ARG A 160 14.20 -6.76 -2.60
CA ARG A 160 14.22 -5.73 -3.64
C ARG A 160 13.17 -5.98 -4.73
N ALA A 161 12.92 -7.23 -5.08
CA ALA A 161 11.89 -7.60 -6.04
C ALA A 161 10.50 -7.25 -5.49
N ALA A 162 10.20 -7.60 -4.23
CA ALA A 162 8.96 -7.23 -3.56
C ALA A 162 8.73 -5.71 -3.54
N ILE A 163 9.74 -4.93 -3.15
CA ILE A 163 9.67 -3.45 -3.14
C ILE A 163 9.38 -2.88 -4.52
N ARG A 164 10.03 -3.39 -5.58
CA ARG A 164 9.78 -2.91 -6.96
C ARG A 164 8.34 -3.16 -7.41
N ARG A 165 7.74 -4.28 -6.99
CA ARG A 165 6.32 -4.56 -7.28
C ARG A 165 5.43 -3.56 -6.55
N TYR A 166 5.60 -3.40 -5.24
CA TYR A 166 4.78 -2.47 -4.45
C TYR A 166 4.98 -1.00 -4.82
N ASN A 167 6.10 -0.61 -5.44
CA ASN A 167 6.25 0.75 -6.00
C ASN A 167 5.21 1.08 -7.09
N ALA A 168 4.58 0.08 -7.73
CA ALA A 168 3.48 0.32 -8.65
C ALA A 168 2.22 0.87 -7.96
N TRP A 169 2.10 0.78 -6.64
CA TRP A 169 1.05 1.45 -5.86
C TRP A 169 1.33 2.93 -5.60
N THR A 170 2.41 3.48 -6.18
CA THR A 170 2.83 4.89 -6.02
C THR A 170 2.85 5.31 -4.55
N PRO A 171 3.79 4.77 -3.73
CA PRO A 171 3.78 4.94 -2.29
C PRO A 171 3.72 6.41 -1.86
N TRP A 172 2.89 6.71 -0.86
CA TRP A 172 2.80 8.03 -0.24
C TRP A 172 4.16 8.46 0.30
N GLN A 173 4.58 9.69 -0.01
CA GLN A 173 5.82 10.25 0.51
C GLN A 173 5.52 10.99 1.80
N VAL A 174 6.14 10.57 2.90
CA VAL A 174 5.98 11.23 4.20
C VAL A 174 6.64 12.62 4.14
N ASP A 175 5.82 13.65 4.28
CA ASP A 175 6.21 15.06 4.25
C ASP A 175 5.88 15.76 5.58
N ALA A 176 6.13 17.08 5.66
CA ALA A 176 5.88 17.84 6.87
C ALA A 176 4.40 17.81 7.31
N ALA A 177 3.45 17.84 6.37
CA ALA A 177 2.02 17.76 6.69
C ALA A 177 1.64 16.39 7.27
N THR A 178 2.26 15.32 6.77
CA THR A 178 2.11 13.97 7.32
C THR A 178 2.60 13.92 8.77
N LEU A 179 3.72 14.57 9.09
CA LEU A 179 4.27 14.62 10.46
C LEU A 179 3.35 15.37 11.44
N GLU A 180 2.82 16.54 11.06
CA GLU A 180 1.86 17.30 11.87
C GLU A 180 0.63 16.46 12.21
N THR A 181 0.13 15.72 11.23
CA THR A 181 -1.00 14.81 11.41
C THR A 181 -0.64 13.67 12.35
N ALA A 182 0.56 13.08 12.20
CA ALA A 182 1.02 12.00 13.06
C ALA A 182 1.19 12.45 14.53
N TRP A 183 1.71 13.65 14.79
CA TRP A 183 1.78 14.20 16.15
C TRP A 183 0.40 14.39 16.78
N ALA A 184 -0.58 14.85 15.99
CA ALA A 184 -1.96 14.95 16.47
C ALA A 184 -2.56 13.58 16.81
N VAL A 185 -2.28 12.54 16.00
CA VAL A 185 -2.69 11.16 16.29
C VAL A 185 -2.00 10.64 17.55
N GLU A 186 -0.70 10.84 17.70
CA GLU A 186 0.10 10.43 18.87
C GLU A 186 -0.44 11.05 20.15
N ALA A 187 -0.63 12.37 20.17
CA ALA A 187 -1.14 13.10 21.33
C ALA A 187 -2.53 12.64 21.76
N ARG A 188 -3.38 12.23 20.80
CA ARG A 188 -4.76 11.81 21.05
C ARG A 188 -4.88 10.35 21.47
N HIS A 189 -4.11 9.46 20.86
CA HIS A 189 -4.31 8.02 20.94
C HIS A 189 -3.18 7.26 21.64
N GLN A 190 -2.06 7.92 21.95
CA GLN A 190 -0.91 7.33 22.65
C GLN A 190 -0.37 6.06 21.96
N LEU A 191 -0.50 6.01 20.64
CA LEU A 191 0.07 4.95 19.81
C LEU A 191 1.59 5.15 19.70
N ALA A 192 2.31 4.07 19.41
CA ALA A 192 3.70 4.20 19.03
C ALA A 192 3.84 5.03 17.76
N TRP A 193 4.97 5.73 17.65
CA TRP A 193 5.20 6.70 16.59
C TRP A 193 5.10 6.12 15.16
N GLY A 194 5.61 4.90 14.92
CA GLY A 194 5.47 4.23 13.63
C GLY A 194 4.00 3.98 13.23
N ASP A 195 3.13 3.68 14.19
CA ASP A 195 1.70 3.52 13.90
C ASP A 195 1.01 4.85 13.65
N CYS A 196 1.43 5.92 14.34
CA CYS A 196 0.95 7.27 14.06
C CYS A 196 1.27 7.71 12.63
N LEU A 197 2.47 7.38 12.14
CA LEU A 197 2.88 7.63 10.75
C LEU A 197 2.05 6.82 9.76
N SER A 198 1.79 5.54 10.04
CA SER A 198 0.92 4.71 9.20
C SER A 198 -0.51 5.25 9.13
N VAL A 199 -1.10 5.67 10.26
CA VAL A 199 -2.43 6.28 10.31
C VAL A 199 -2.47 7.60 9.54
N ALA A 200 -1.49 8.49 9.75
CA ALA A 200 -1.41 9.76 9.04
C ALA A 200 -1.27 9.57 7.52
N ALA A 201 -0.39 8.66 7.09
CA ALA A 201 -0.22 8.33 5.68
C ALA A 201 -1.49 7.72 5.07
N ALA A 202 -2.24 6.91 5.83
CA ALA A 202 -3.53 6.37 5.40
C ALA A 202 -4.55 7.50 5.17
N GLN A 203 -4.68 8.44 6.11
CA GLN A 203 -5.58 9.60 5.97
C GLN A 203 -5.24 10.42 4.72
N HIS A 204 -3.96 10.73 4.53
CA HIS A 204 -3.50 11.55 3.40
C HIS A 204 -3.60 10.82 2.06
N SER A 205 -3.54 9.48 2.07
CA SER A 205 -3.80 8.63 0.91
C SER A 205 -5.29 8.45 0.58
N GLY A 206 -6.18 9.09 1.35
CA GLY A 206 -7.64 9.00 1.18
C GLY A 206 -8.22 7.66 1.64
N CYS A 207 -7.53 6.95 2.53
CA CYS A 207 -7.99 5.66 3.06
C CYS A 207 -8.82 5.84 4.33
N ALA A 208 -10.02 5.26 4.37
CA ALA A 208 -10.78 5.09 5.62
C ALA A 208 -10.42 3.81 6.38
N SER A 209 -9.63 2.91 5.79
CA SER A 209 -9.22 1.66 6.42
C SER A 209 -7.72 1.44 6.34
N LEU A 210 -7.17 0.86 7.41
CA LEU A 210 -5.78 0.42 7.55
C LEU A 210 -5.76 -1.09 7.78
N LEU A 211 -5.20 -1.85 6.84
CA LEU A 211 -4.92 -3.26 7.02
C LEU A 211 -3.64 -3.41 7.84
N SER A 212 -3.73 -3.94 9.06
CA SER A 212 -2.59 -4.10 9.98
C SER A 212 -2.68 -5.39 10.79
N LEU A 213 -1.52 -5.82 11.31
CA LEU A 213 -1.35 -6.95 12.24
C LEU A 213 -0.82 -6.50 13.60
N SER A 214 -0.42 -5.22 13.73
CA SER A 214 0.16 -4.65 14.94
C SER A 214 -0.81 -3.78 15.72
N LEU A 215 -1.96 -3.43 15.14
CA LEU A 215 -3.01 -2.64 15.77
C LEU A 215 -4.28 -3.48 16.00
N PRO A 216 -5.07 -3.16 17.04
CA PRO A 216 -6.25 -3.94 17.40
C PRO A 216 -7.34 -3.82 16.34
N HIS A 217 -8.01 -4.93 16.04
CA HIS A 217 -9.07 -4.92 15.02
C HIS A 217 -10.25 -4.04 15.46
N GLY A 218 -10.78 -3.22 14.54
CA GLY A 218 -11.89 -2.29 14.80
C GLY A 218 -11.47 -1.00 15.51
N GLY A 219 -10.18 -0.84 15.84
CA GLY A 219 -9.64 0.42 16.35
C GLY A 219 -9.86 1.57 15.35
N LEU A 220 -10.31 2.72 15.84
CA LEU A 220 -10.56 3.91 15.02
C LEU A 220 -9.62 5.05 15.43
N PHE A 221 -8.67 5.38 14.56
CA PHE A 221 -7.60 6.35 14.83
C PHE A 221 -7.61 7.42 13.75
N GLY A 222 -7.85 8.69 14.11
CA GLY A 222 -7.95 9.76 13.11
C GLY A 222 -9.04 9.54 12.04
N GLY A 223 -10.07 8.74 12.31
CA GLY A 223 -11.07 8.37 11.30
C GLY A 223 -10.64 7.23 10.36
N VAL A 224 -9.51 6.58 10.63
CA VAL A 224 -9.05 5.37 9.94
C VAL A 224 -9.37 4.14 10.79
N GLU A 225 -10.18 3.22 10.26
CA GLU A 225 -10.54 1.96 10.90
C GLU A 225 -9.45 0.90 10.66
N VAL A 226 -9.00 0.23 11.71
CA VAL A 226 -8.04 -0.88 11.63
C VAL A 226 -8.76 -2.18 11.28
N LEU A 227 -8.36 -2.77 10.17
CA LEU A 227 -8.84 -4.07 9.72
C LEU A 227 -7.72 -5.09 9.87
N HIS A 228 -8.05 -6.24 10.46
CA HIS A 228 -7.12 -7.36 10.56
C HIS A 228 -7.51 -8.40 9.49
N PRO A 229 -6.58 -8.92 8.67
CA PRO A 229 -6.88 -9.78 7.52
C PRO A 229 -7.52 -11.11 7.90
N GLN A 230 -7.35 -11.57 9.15
CA GLN A 230 -8.01 -12.78 9.66
C GLN A 230 -9.40 -12.51 10.25
N ARG A 231 -9.84 -11.25 10.26
CA ARG A 231 -11.12 -10.80 10.82
C ARG A 231 -12.07 -10.27 9.76
N CYS A 232 -11.54 -9.95 8.59
CA CYS A 232 -12.29 -9.31 7.54
C CYS A 232 -12.11 -10.09 6.24
N VAL A 233 -13.18 -10.15 5.46
CA VAL A 233 -13.13 -10.57 4.06
C VAL A 233 -13.50 -9.36 3.22
N PHE A 234 -12.59 -8.96 2.35
CA PHE A 234 -12.88 -7.89 1.41
C PHE A 234 -13.73 -8.41 0.25
N THR A 235 -14.72 -7.63 -0.15
CA THR A 235 -15.60 -7.92 -1.28
C THR A 235 -15.57 -6.78 -2.29
N GLN A 236 -15.78 -7.11 -3.57
CA GLN A 236 -15.87 -6.11 -4.63
C GLN A 236 -17.11 -5.23 -4.41
N PRO A 237 -17.05 -3.93 -4.74
CA PRO A 237 -18.25 -3.11 -4.81
C PRO A 237 -19.21 -3.68 -5.87
N ALA A 238 -20.51 -3.64 -5.56
CA ALA A 238 -21.58 -4.09 -6.46
C ALA A 238 -21.73 -3.20 -7.70
#